data_AF-A0A7G1I800-F1
#
_entry.id   AF-A0A7G1I800-F1
#
_cell.length_a   1.000
_cell.length_b   1.000
_cell.length_c   1.000
_cell.angle_alpha   90.00
_cell.angle_beta   90.00
_cell.angle_gamma   90.00
#
_symmetry.space_group_name_H-M   'P 1'
#
loop_
_entity.id
_entity.type
_entity.pdbx_description
1 polymer ?
#
loop_
_entity_poly.entity_id
_entity_poly.type
_entity_poly.pdbx_seq_one_letter_code
_entity_poly.pdbx_strand_id
1 'polypeptide(L)'
;MESEDRLDEAMHAVQRRIGAPAAHSLALHAEGLNIIADTTSPVRLPDLFPGVPLAVTGRYRGIATGTLTLRGTTGDGGDWSATVAGQRREAQAVTAQWARAHLRDLEDRYAAAAGGLREDLEKRIVATSLRFNVLSRFTGYVALDSRDNRVVTEGKCSTA
;
A
#
# COMPACT_ATOMS: atom_id res chain seq x y z
N MET A 1 -16.58 24.46 -25.46
CA MET A 1 -15.64 25.44 -24.88
C MET A 1 -15.25 25.04 -23.46
N GLU A 2 -16.17 24.91 -22.49
CA GLU A 2 -15.83 24.46 -21.11
C GLU A 2 -15.15 23.07 -21.01
N SER A 3 -15.38 22.18 -21.98
CA SER A 3 -14.77 20.85 -22.00
C SER A 3 -13.33 20.84 -22.52
N GLU A 4 -12.94 21.84 -23.32
CA GLU A 4 -11.61 21.94 -23.93
C GLU A 4 -10.62 22.55 -22.91
N ASP A 5 -11.03 23.64 -22.25
CA ASP A 5 -10.26 24.26 -21.17
C ASP A 5 -10.01 23.29 -20.00
N ARG A 6 -11.01 22.46 -19.65
CA ARG A 6 -10.84 21.40 -18.63
C ARG A 6 -9.93 20.27 -19.08
N LEU A 7 -9.90 19.96 -20.37
CA LEU A 7 -9.00 18.95 -20.93
C LEU A 7 -7.56 19.45 -20.90
N ASP A 8 -7.35 20.72 -21.25
CA ASP A 8 -6.03 21.38 -21.22
C ASP A 8 -5.52 21.54 -19.79
N GLU A 9 -6.37 21.89 -18.82
CA GLU A 9 -6.01 21.90 -17.40
C GLU A 9 -5.62 20.50 -16.88
N ALA A 10 -6.41 19.48 -17.24
CA ALA A 10 -6.11 18.09 -16.87
C ALA A 10 -4.82 17.61 -17.53
N MET A 11 -4.60 17.92 -18.80
CA MET A 11 -3.39 17.59 -19.55
C MET A 11 -2.18 18.29 -18.95
N HIS A 12 -2.26 19.57 -18.60
CA HIS A 12 -1.19 20.29 -17.92
C HIS A 12 -0.94 19.77 -16.50
N ALA A 13 -1.98 19.35 -15.76
CA ALA A 13 -1.82 18.71 -14.46
C ALA A 13 -1.12 17.34 -14.59
N VAL A 14 -1.45 16.57 -15.63
CA VAL A 14 -0.79 15.32 -15.97
C VAL A 14 0.65 15.58 -16.42
N GLN A 15 0.90 16.57 -17.29
CA GLN A 15 2.23 16.93 -17.79
C GLN A 15 3.15 17.46 -16.66
N ARG A 16 2.63 18.26 -15.72
CA ARG A 16 3.36 18.66 -14.50
C ARG A 16 3.65 17.46 -13.59
N ARG A 17 2.80 16.42 -13.61
CA ARG A 17 3.00 15.14 -12.92
C ARG A 17 3.91 14.17 -13.69
N ILE A 18 4.22 14.45 -14.95
CA ILE A 18 5.22 13.76 -15.79
C ILE A 18 6.47 14.65 -15.90
N GLY A 19 6.88 15.28 -14.80
CA GLY A 19 8.25 15.80 -14.68
C GLY A 19 9.24 14.63 -14.61
N ALA A 20 10.53 14.89 -14.83
CA ALA A 20 11.55 13.88 -14.58
C ALA A 20 11.53 13.46 -13.10
N PRO A 21 11.69 12.17 -12.75
CA PRO A 21 11.77 11.75 -11.37
C PRO A 21 12.98 12.40 -10.70
N ALA A 22 12.78 12.86 -9.47
CA ALA A 22 13.88 13.34 -8.62
C ALA A 22 14.84 12.19 -8.26
N ALA A 23 14.30 10.99 -8.06
CA ALA A 23 15.06 9.75 -7.93
C ALA A 23 14.24 8.54 -8.39
N HIS A 24 14.91 7.53 -8.93
CA HIS A 24 14.30 6.28 -9.40
C HIS A 24 15.09 5.07 -8.89
N SER A 25 14.61 3.86 -9.23
CA SER A 25 15.25 2.59 -8.80
C SER A 25 15.41 2.50 -7.28
N LEU A 26 14.37 2.91 -6.55
CA LEU A 26 14.45 3.09 -5.11
C LEU A 26 14.57 1.75 -4.36
N ALA A 27 15.40 1.72 -3.33
CA ALA A 27 15.59 0.60 -2.42
C ALA A 27 15.57 1.07 -0.96
N LEU A 28 14.82 0.36 -0.11
CA LEU A 28 14.74 0.63 1.32
C LEU A 28 15.72 -0.25 2.09
N HIS A 29 16.56 0.38 2.91
CA HIS A 29 17.50 -0.26 3.80
C HIS A 29 17.18 0.09 5.25
N ALA A 30 17.33 -0.87 6.15
CA ALA A 30 17.11 -0.68 7.57
C ALA A 30 18.36 -1.06 8.35
N GLU A 31 18.77 -0.20 9.28
CA GLU A 31 19.87 -0.45 10.20
C GLU A 31 19.34 -0.33 11.63
N GLY A 32 19.55 -1.34 12.47
CA GLY A 32 18.99 -1.33 13.83
C GLY A 32 17.45 -1.41 13.90
N LEU A 33 16.75 -1.65 12.79
CA LEU A 33 15.35 -2.08 12.74
C LEU A 33 15.23 -3.41 12.00
N ASN A 34 14.47 -4.35 12.56
CA ASN A 34 14.20 -5.64 11.91
C ASN A 34 12.85 -5.59 11.18
N ILE A 35 12.86 -5.26 9.88
CA ILE A 35 11.67 -5.28 9.03
C ILE A 35 11.23 -6.73 8.80
N ILE A 36 9.95 -7.01 8.99
CA ILE A 36 9.36 -8.31 8.68
C ILE A 36 9.23 -8.42 7.17
N ALA A 37 9.92 -9.39 6.59
CA ALA A 37 9.86 -9.70 5.16
C ALA A 37 8.41 -9.86 4.68
N ASP A 38 8.18 -9.48 3.41
CA ASP A 38 6.87 -9.52 2.75
C ASP A 38 5.75 -8.70 3.42
N THR A 39 6.07 -7.80 4.35
CA THR A 39 5.09 -6.88 4.93
C THR A 39 5.24 -5.44 4.45
N THR A 40 6.34 -5.11 3.77
CA THR A 40 6.56 -3.78 3.21
C THR A 40 5.62 -3.53 2.05
N SER A 41 5.00 -2.35 2.04
CA SER A 41 4.08 -1.87 1.02
C SER A 41 4.40 -0.40 0.68
N PRO A 42 4.44 0.00 -0.61
CA PRO A 42 4.21 -0.86 -1.77
C PRO A 42 5.33 -1.88 -1.97
N VAL A 43 4.99 -3.04 -2.55
CA VAL A 43 5.96 -4.12 -2.83
C VAL A 43 7.06 -3.66 -3.78
N ARG A 44 6.71 -2.86 -4.78
CA ARG A 44 7.66 -2.17 -5.66
C ARG A 44 7.60 -0.69 -5.35
N LEU A 45 8.73 -0.13 -4.93
CA LEU A 45 8.83 1.29 -4.65
C LEU A 45 8.69 2.07 -5.96
N PRO A 46 7.74 3.02 -6.06
CA PRO A 46 7.63 3.86 -7.24
C PRO A 46 8.75 4.90 -7.25
N ASP A 47 9.02 5.48 -8.41
CA ASP A 47 9.95 6.59 -8.52
C ASP A 47 9.47 7.81 -7.75
N LEU A 48 10.41 8.61 -7.26
CA LEU A 48 10.14 9.81 -6.48
C LEU A 48 9.97 10.99 -7.43
N PHE A 49 8.78 11.58 -7.46
CA PHE A 49 8.49 12.77 -8.26
C PHE A 49 8.31 14.01 -7.37
N PRO A 50 8.74 15.20 -7.84
CA PRO A 50 8.47 16.44 -7.14
C PRO A 50 6.97 16.65 -6.88
N GLY A 51 6.63 17.05 -5.65
CA GLY A 51 5.25 17.34 -5.25
C GLY A 51 4.36 16.10 -5.02
N VAL A 52 4.86 14.89 -5.21
CA VAL A 52 4.13 13.64 -4.92
C VAL A 52 4.78 12.93 -3.73
N PRO A 53 4.06 12.73 -2.60
CA PRO A 53 4.63 12.04 -1.46
C PRO A 53 4.80 10.54 -1.75
N LEU A 54 5.99 10.02 -1.43
CA LEU A 54 6.24 8.58 -1.36
C LEU A 54 5.94 8.08 0.06
N ALA A 55 4.95 7.20 0.19
CA ALA A 55 4.64 6.54 1.45
C ALA A 55 5.04 5.08 1.40
N VAL A 56 5.94 4.67 2.30
CA VAL A 56 6.33 3.28 2.52
C VAL A 56 5.90 2.87 3.91
N THR A 57 5.19 1.76 4.01
CA THR A 57 4.69 1.20 5.27
C THR A 57 5.11 -0.25 5.38
N GLY A 58 5.26 -0.75 6.60
CA GLY A 58 5.67 -2.13 6.83
C GLY A 58 5.60 -2.49 8.30
N ARG A 59 5.84 -3.76 8.60
CA ARG A 59 5.92 -4.23 9.98
C ARG A 59 7.36 -4.48 10.34
N TYR A 60 7.69 -4.26 11.61
CA TYR A 60 9.01 -4.53 12.15
C TYR A 60 8.89 -5.29 13.48
N ARG A 61 10.00 -5.88 13.93
CA ARG A 61 10.18 -6.45 15.28
C ARG A 61 11.27 -5.70 16.02
N GLY A 62 11.19 -5.68 17.35
CA GLY A 62 12.18 -5.05 18.22
C GLY A 62 11.86 -3.58 18.53
N ILE A 63 12.89 -2.83 18.92
CA ILE A 63 12.78 -1.43 19.34
C ILE A 63 12.90 -0.51 18.11
N ALA A 64 12.03 0.48 17.99
CA ALA A 64 12.02 1.44 16.89
C ALA A 64 13.06 2.56 17.04
N THR A 65 14.33 2.19 17.24
CA THR A 65 15.45 3.13 17.50
C THR A 65 16.54 3.12 16.42
N GLY A 66 16.37 2.33 15.35
CA GLY A 66 17.31 2.31 14.24
C GLY A 66 17.08 3.42 13.21
N THR A 67 17.61 3.26 12.01
CA THR A 67 17.42 4.15 10.86
C THR A 67 16.81 3.42 9.67
N LEU A 68 16.08 4.17 8.85
CA LEU A 68 15.64 3.75 7.52
C LEU A 68 16.32 4.65 6.48
N THR A 69 16.97 4.03 5.51
CA THR A 69 17.65 4.73 4.42
C THR A 69 17.00 4.32 3.11
N LEU A 70 16.45 5.29 2.39
CA LEU A 70 16.03 5.11 1.00
C LEU A 70 17.20 5.47 0.09
N ARG A 71 17.56 4.58 -0.83
CA ARG A 71 18.61 4.80 -1.84
C ARG A 71 18.01 4.72 -3.22
N GLY A 72 18.61 5.40 -4.19
CA GLY A 72 18.20 5.37 -5.58
C GLY A 72 19.17 6.11 -6.48
N THR A 73 18.72 6.43 -7.68
CA THR A 73 19.51 7.13 -8.70
C THR A 73 18.80 8.42 -9.10
N THR A 74 19.52 9.53 -9.17
CA THR A 74 18.99 10.82 -9.67
C THR A 74 18.78 10.76 -11.19
N GLY A 75 18.01 11.70 -11.75
CA GLY A 75 17.73 11.73 -13.19
C GLY A 75 18.96 11.88 -14.10
N ASP A 76 20.08 12.39 -13.58
CA ASP A 76 21.38 12.50 -14.25
C ASP A 76 22.32 11.30 -13.99
N GLY A 77 21.84 10.26 -13.32
CA GLY A 77 22.58 9.01 -13.08
C GLY A 77 23.46 9.00 -11.83
N GLY A 78 23.41 10.04 -10.99
CA GLY A 78 24.10 10.10 -9.71
C GLY A 78 23.43 9.28 -8.61
N ASP A 79 24.15 9.05 -7.52
CA ASP A 79 23.60 8.38 -6.33
C ASP A 79 22.68 9.34 -5.55
N TRP A 80 21.51 8.83 -5.16
CA TRP A 80 20.57 9.53 -4.29
C TRP A 80 20.34 8.75 -3.00
N SER A 81 20.27 9.45 -1.87
CA SER A 81 19.82 8.82 -0.61
C SER A 81 19.12 9.79 0.33
N ALA A 82 18.20 9.25 1.13
CA ALA A 82 17.55 9.95 2.23
C ALA A 82 17.45 9.03 3.44
N THR A 83 17.93 9.49 4.59
CA THR A 83 17.95 8.72 5.84
C THR A 83 17.03 9.36 6.87
N VAL A 84 16.22 8.54 7.53
CA VAL A 84 15.34 8.95 8.63
C VAL A 84 15.61 8.09 9.86
N ALA A 85 15.66 8.74 11.04
CA ALA A 85 15.75 8.03 12.31
C ALA A 85 14.38 7.51 12.75
N GLY A 86 14.35 6.28 13.26
CA GLY A 86 13.16 5.67 13.82
C GLY A 86 12.66 6.44 15.04
N GLN A 87 11.37 6.73 15.06
CA GLN A 87 10.70 7.34 16.20
C GLN A 87 9.44 6.53 16.53
N ARG A 88 9.34 6.06 17.77
CA ARG A 88 8.11 5.40 18.23
C ARG A 88 7.01 6.45 18.43
N ARG A 89 5.87 6.20 17.78
CA ARG A 89 4.63 6.97 17.93
C ARG A 89 3.45 6.01 18.03
N GLU A 90 2.53 6.30 18.94
CA GLU A 90 1.24 5.62 18.99
C GLU A 90 0.35 6.23 17.90
N ALA A 91 0.05 5.46 16.85
CA ALA A 91 -0.72 5.93 15.71
C ALA A 91 -1.55 4.79 15.10
N GLN A 92 -2.73 4.52 15.69
CA GLN A 92 -3.59 3.41 15.27
C GLN A 92 -3.98 3.49 13.79
N ALA A 93 -4.14 4.70 13.25
CA ALA A 93 -4.46 4.91 11.83
C ALA A 93 -3.39 4.33 10.89
N VAL A 94 -2.11 4.30 11.30
CA VAL A 94 -1.01 3.75 10.50
C VAL A 94 -1.18 2.24 10.31
N THR A 95 -1.68 1.52 11.31
CA THR A 95 -1.95 0.08 11.18
C THR A 95 -3.01 -0.20 10.12
N ALA A 96 -4.12 0.54 10.14
CA ALA A 96 -5.18 0.38 9.13
C ALA A 96 -4.71 0.82 7.73
N GLN A 97 -3.92 1.90 7.64
CA GLN A 97 -3.34 2.35 6.37
C GLN A 97 -2.40 1.29 5.79
N TRP A 98 -1.48 0.75 6.60
CA TRP A 98 -0.59 -0.34 6.19
C TRP A 98 -1.39 -1.56 5.75
N ALA A 99 -2.39 -1.98 6.52
CA ALA A 99 -3.17 -3.17 6.21
C ALA A 99 -3.87 -3.03 4.85
N ARG A 100 -4.46 -1.87 4.54
CA ARG A 100 -5.07 -1.61 3.23
C ARG A 100 -4.06 -1.61 2.08
N ALA A 101 -2.91 -0.98 2.27
CA ALA A 101 -1.85 -0.94 1.25
C ALA A 101 -1.28 -2.34 0.97
N HIS A 102 -0.98 -3.11 2.02
CA HIS A 102 -0.52 -4.49 1.92
C HIS A 102 -1.56 -5.39 1.25
N LEU A 103 -2.84 -5.21 1.57
CA LEU A 103 -3.92 -5.97 0.96
C LEU A 103 -4.02 -5.68 -0.55
N ARG A 104 -3.88 -4.41 -0.96
CA ARG A 104 -3.81 -4.04 -2.37
C ARG A 104 -2.64 -4.72 -3.09
N ASP A 105 -1.46 -4.76 -2.49
CA ASP A 105 -0.31 -5.49 -3.06
C ASP A 105 -0.61 -6.99 -3.23
N LEU A 106 -1.28 -7.62 -2.27
CA LEU A 106 -1.70 -9.02 -2.37
C LEU A 106 -2.75 -9.22 -3.46
N GLU A 107 -3.71 -8.31 -3.60
CA GLU A 107 -4.75 -8.36 -4.63
C GLU A 107 -4.20 -8.16 -6.04
N ASP A 108 -3.20 -7.28 -6.20
CA ASP A 108 -2.49 -7.08 -7.46
C ASP A 108 -1.70 -8.34 -7.84
N ARG A 109 -1.00 -8.96 -6.87
CA ARG A 109 -0.34 -10.27 -7.07
C ARG A 109 -1.35 -11.36 -7.41
N TYR A 110 -2.50 -11.40 -6.74
CA TYR A 110 -3.56 -12.38 -7.00
C TYR A 110 -4.10 -12.24 -8.43
N ALA A 111 -4.28 -11.01 -8.91
CA ALA A 111 -4.75 -10.75 -10.27
C ALA A 111 -3.77 -11.29 -11.33
N ALA A 112 -2.46 -11.23 -11.05
CA ALA A 112 -1.41 -11.75 -11.93
C ALA A 112 -1.09 -13.25 -11.73
N ALA A 113 -1.58 -13.88 -10.66
CA ALA A 113 -1.24 -15.26 -10.31
C ALA A 113 -2.09 -16.32 -11.04
N ALA A 114 -1.49 -17.48 -11.26
CA ALA A 114 -2.13 -18.68 -11.80
C ALA A 114 -1.85 -19.93 -10.94
N GLY A 115 -2.70 -20.95 -11.05
CA GLY A 115 -2.55 -22.22 -10.33
C GLY A 115 -2.61 -22.08 -8.80
N GLY A 116 -1.91 -22.96 -8.08
CA GLY A 116 -1.95 -23.03 -6.61
C GLY A 116 -1.51 -21.74 -5.88
N LEU A 117 -0.69 -20.90 -6.51
CA LEU A 117 -0.32 -19.60 -5.96
C LEU A 117 -1.54 -18.69 -5.74
N ARG A 118 -2.58 -18.84 -6.57
CA ARG A 118 -3.81 -18.05 -6.47
C ARG A 118 -4.58 -18.38 -5.19
N GLU A 119 -4.71 -19.67 -4.86
CA GLU A 119 -5.38 -20.12 -3.64
C GLU A 119 -4.64 -19.67 -2.38
N ASP A 120 -3.30 -19.73 -2.39
CA ASP A 120 -2.49 -19.27 -1.26
C ASP A 120 -2.61 -17.75 -1.04
N LEU A 121 -2.66 -16.97 -2.13
CA LEU A 121 -2.88 -15.53 -2.06
C LEU A 121 -4.28 -15.20 -1.55
N GLU A 122 -5.31 -15.93 -1.98
CA GLU A 122 -6.68 -15.76 -1.48
C GLU A 122 -6.77 -15.96 0.04
N LYS A 123 -6.23 -17.08 0.54
CA LYS A 123 -6.17 -17.37 1.98
C LYS A 123 -5.46 -16.26 2.75
N ARG A 124 -4.34 -15.75 2.21
CA ARG A 124 -3.61 -14.63 2.82
C ARG A 124 -4.40 -13.32 2.82
N ILE A 125 -5.12 -13.02 1.75
CA ILE A 125 -5.96 -11.82 1.64
C ILE A 125 -7.09 -11.87 2.68
N VAL A 126 -7.83 -12.99 2.75
CA VAL A 126 -8.90 -13.19 3.73
C VAL A 126 -8.36 -13.09 5.15
N ALA A 127 -7.27 -13.81 5.45
CA ALA A 127 -6.66 -13.77 6.79
C ALA A 127 -6.20 -12.36 7.20
N THR A 128 -5.64 -11.59 6.27
CA THR A 128 -5.22 -10.20 6.51
C THR A 128 -6.42 -9.30 6.73
N SER A 129 -7.43 -9.41 5.88
CA SER A 129 -8.68 -8.64 5.97
C SER A 129 -9.35 -8.81 7.33
N LEU A 130 -9.55 -10.05 7.76
CA LEU A 130 -10.19 -10.37 9.03
C LEU A 130 -9.34 -9.91 10.22
N ARG A 131 -8.03 -10.15 10.17
CA ARG A 131 -7.10 -9.78 11.26
C ARG A 131 -7.07 -8.28 11.54
N PHE A 132 -7.08 -7.47 10.49
CA PHE A 132 -6.92 -6.01 10.60
C PHE A 132 -8.22 -5.24 10.40
N ASN A 133 -9.33 -5.95 10.22
CA ASN A 133 -10.65 -5.38 9.97
C ASN A 133 -10.64 -4.36 8.83
N VAL A 134 -10.10 -4.76 7.69
CA VAL A 134 -10.08 -3.97 6.44
C VAL A 134 -10.70 -4.78 5.32
N LEU A 135 -11.53 -4.15 4.48
CA LEU A 135 -12.19 -4.85 3.38
C LEU A 135 -11.18 -5.34 2.33
N SER A 136 -11.54 -6.47 1.73
CA SER A 136 -10.87 -7.05 0.57
C SER A 136 -11.89 -7.37 -0.50
N ARG A 137 -11.43 -7.80 -1.68
CA ARG A 137 -12.31 -8.40 -2.70
C ARG A 137 -13.07 -9.66 -2.24
N PHE A 138 -12.67 -10.29 -1.14
CA PHE A 138 -13.26 -11.54 -0.62
C PHE A 138 -14.06 -11.36 0.68
N THR A 139 -14.13 -10.14 1.22
CA THR A 139 -14.77 -9.88 2.51
C THR A 139 -15.70 -8.68 2.41
N GLY A 140 -16.78 -8.72 3.20
CA GLY A 140 -17.79 -7.65 3.26
C GLY A 140 -18.28 -7.45 4.68
N TYR A 141 -18.77 -6.26 4.99
CA TYR A 141 -19.47 -6.00 6.23
C TYR A 141 -20.96 -6.32 6.06
N VAL A 142 -21.50 -7.06 7.02
CA VAL A 142 -22.94 -7.33 7.11
C VAL A 142 -23.47 -6.62 8.34
N ALA A 143 -24.43 -5.72 8.14
CA ALA A 143 -25.16 -5.10 9.24
C ALA A 143 -26.40 -5.95 9.55
N LEU A 144 -26.53 -6.37 10.80
CA LEU A 144 -27.72 -7.02 11.31
C LEU A 144 -28.57 -5.95 12.00
N ASP A 145 -29.81 -5.74 11.54
CA ASP A 145 -30.77 -4.94 12.30
C ASP A 145 -31.31 -5.82 13.43
N SER A 146 -31.02 -5.44 14.68
CA SER A 146 -31.45 -6.18 15.87
C SER A 146 -32.96 -6.11 16.13
N ARG A 147 -33.70 -5.27 15.40
CA ARG A 147 -35.15 -5.07 15.60
C ARG A 147 -36.00 -6.10 14.87
N ASP A 148 -35.46 -6.71 13.83
CA ASP A 148 -36.13 -7.69 13.01
C ASP A 148 -35.00 -8.58 12.50
N ASN A 149 -34.88 -9.82 13.00
CA ASN A 149 -33.73 -10.73 12.82
C ASN A 149 -33.57 -11.20 11.35
N ARG A 150 -33.51 -10.24 10.42
CA ARG A 150 -33.62 -10.38 8.97
C ARG A 150 -32.42 -9.70 8.34
N VAL A 151 -31.57 -10.50 7.71
CA VAL A 151 -30.47 -10.01 6.89
C VAL A 151 -31.07 -9.35 5.64
N VAL A 152 -30.81 -8.06 5.42
CA VAL A 152 -31.42 -7.28 4.30
C VAL A 152 -30.62 -7.42 2.99
N THR A 153 -29.49 -8.13 3.01
CA THR A 153 -28.64 -8.34 1.84
C THR A 153 -28.36 -9.84 1.63
N GLU A 154 -28.92 -10.43 0.58
CA GLU A 154 -28.53 -11.76 0.11
C GLU A 154 -27.18 -11.69 -0.62
N GLY A 155 -26.11 -11.52 0.14
CA GLY A 155 -24.76 -11.79 -0.37
C GLY A 155 -24.48 -13.28 -0.24
N LYS A 156 -24.18 -13.97 -1.36
CA LYS A 156 -23.67 -15.36 -1.30
C LYS A 156 -22.35 -15.37 -0.53
N CYS A 157 -22.42 -15.61 0.77
CA CYS A 157 -21.26 -15.90 1.59
C CYS A 157 -20.82 -17.33 1.28
N SER A 158 -19.79 -17.48 0.45
CA SER A 158 -19.11 -18.76 0.27
C SER A 158 -18.30 -19.03 1.53
N THR A 159 -18.82 -19.88 2.42
CA THR A 159 -18.06 -20.42 3.54
C THR A 159 -16.99 -21.36 2.95
N ALA A 160 -15.71 -21.02 3.16
CA ALA A 160 -14.58 -21.87 2.83
C ALA A 160 -14.46 -23.06 3.79
#